data_AF-R7XX34-F1
#
_entry.id   AF-R7XX34-F1
#
_cell.length_a   1.000
_cell.length_b   1.000
_cell.length_c   1.000
_cell.angle_alpha   90.00
_cell.angle_beta   90.00
_cell.angle_gamma   90.00
#
_symmetry.space_group_name_H-M   'P 1'
#
loop_
_entity.id
_entity.type
_entity.pdbx_description
1 polymer ?
#
loop_
_entity_poly.entity_id
_entity_poly.type
_entity_poly.pdbx_seq_one_letter_code
_entity_poly.pdbx_strand_id
1 'polypeptide(L)'
;MRTRRSSLAICSSLLLVPALGAVVSTAPSTAAPPDAKPPAFTASAFSDVVAVGSELGTAGSPAKLAVGRSSGAVDPTLPRDNVRATSANLDAELLLGRVPLPIDRVTATAAPRSGPTSRNLLPVPANPLITPGLLVGTVSADYGTGSSCPAAVKGIRTYSDALTTLASAVVGDLSAVPGAPAHIASIGASRTRATTQLVDDKIGGSDVESVTTTSVGDVSLFGGQAVVKVTSPVVLRAHSDGTKGKVAYDSPPTIQVVPASGQAIAVPLNGTPVSIPIVVPGLNTSVTVTGFNFTDQSAGALAAGSSQALLRVDVDLMAATTPIADLQISLAPMSVRATAPAGGVECDPDDDGDGVSNETEKDLGTKPNNPDTDGDGLTDGQEVSGIRIKGPFKACRTRTRGSIFVKTNPLSKDTDGDKINDRVEAKGYRIKQRVVVKRNGKTVNIGRVRSNPAKADTDRDKLTDGDERTGRRNKKWKRRKTSPMLCDTDTGGTSDGREVRFGSDPTRIKSGPDDTRG
;
A
#
# COMPACT_ATOMS: atom_id res chain seq x y z
N MET A 1 -48.74 65.77 39.88
CA MET A 1 -49.65 65.07 38.93
C MET A 1 -48.83 64.54 37.75
N ARG A 2 -49.06 63.27 37.40
CA ARG A 2 -48.42 62.52 36.31
C ARG A 2 -48.34 63.29 35.00
N THR A 3 -47.19 63.21 34.30
CA THR A 3 -47.15 63.14 32.83
C THR A 3 -45.84 62.45 32.40
N ARG A 4 -45.92 61.22 31.91
CA ARG A 4 -44.84 60.58 31.14
C ARG A 4 -45.15 60.80 29.66
N ARG A 5 -44.27 61.50 28.95
CA ARG A 5 -44.29 61.66 27.49
C ARG A 5 -43.40 60.61 26.85
N SER A 6 -43.98 59.92 25.88
CA SER A 6 -43.38 58.94 25.00
C SER A 6 -42.56 59.63 23.90
N SER A 7 -41.46 59.04 23.45
CA SER A 7 -40.68 59.48 22.30
C SER A 7 -40.04 58.26 21.63
N LEU A 8 -40.21 58.15 20.31
CA LEU A 8 -39.36 57.51 19.29
C LEU A 8 -40.25 57.21 18.07
N ALA A 9 -39.86 57.34 16.82
CA ALA A 9 -38.85 58.07 16.06
C ALA A 9 -39.24 57.79 14.58
N ILE A 10 -39.12 58.79 13.71
CA ILE A 10 -39.58 58.74 12.32
C ILE A 10 -38.47 58.21 11.39
N CYS A 11 -38.93 57.47 10.39
CA CYS A 11 -38.28 56.89 9.21
C CYS A 11 -37.32 57.83 8.43
N SER A 12 -36.21 57.30 7.93
CA SER A 12 -35.63 57.71 6.65
C SER A 12 -34.80 56.60 6.00
N SER A 13 -35.06 56.46 4.70
CA SER A 13 -34.64 55.47 3.72
C SER A 13 -33.17 55.58 3.28
N LEU A 14 -32.54 54.44 2.99
CA LEU A 14 -31.31 54.36 2.18
C LEU A 14 -31.38 53.19 1.20
N LEU A 15 -31.05 53.47 -0.08
CA LEU A 15 -31.10 52.58 -1.23
C LEU A 15 -30.18 51.36 -1.10
N LEU A 16 -30.67 50.20 -1.54
CA LEU A 16 -29.94 48.95 -1.68
C LEU A 16 -29.43 48.80 -3.13
N VAL A 17 -28.11 48.71 -3.32
CA VAL A 17 -27.47 48.33 -4.59
C VAL A 17 -27.27 46.80 -4.59
N PRO A 18 -27.64 46.04 -5.64
CA PRO A 18 -27.41 44.61 -5.66
C PRO A 18 -25.96 44.33 -6.05
N ALA A 19 -25.20 43.73 -5.14
CA ALA A 19 -23.89 43.18 -5.44
C ALA A 19 -24.05 41.87 -6.22
N LEU A 20 -23.49 41.82 -7.43
CA LEU A 20 -23.30 40.60 -8.21
C LEU A 20 -22.34 39.66 -7.43
N GLY A 21 -22.90 38.72 -6.68
CA GLY A 21 -22.16 37.61 -6.11
C GLY A 21 -21.87 36.58 -7.20
N ALA A 22 -20.60 36.48 -7.61
CA ALA A 22 -20.14 35.34 -8.39
C ALA A 22 -20.29 34.07 -7.54
N VAL A 23 -21.30 33.25 -7.86
CA VAL A 23 -21.48 31.92 -7.29
C VAL A 23 -20.39 31.04 -7.89
N VAL A 24 -19.27 30.89 -7.17
CA VAL A 24 -18.36 29.78 -7.41
C VAL A 24 -19.12 28.53 -6.99
N SER A 25 -19.67 27.82 -7.97
CA SER A 25 -20.20 26.48 -7.80
C SER A 25 -19.05 25.56 -7.41
N THR A 26 -18.81 25.40 -6.10
CA THR A 26 -18.07 24.26 -5.60
C THR A 26 -18.96 23.05 -5.84
N ALA A 27 -18.61 22.22 -6.82
CA ALA A 27 -19.19 20.90 -6.95
C ALA A 27 -19.15 20.23 -5.57
N PRO A 28 -20.24 19.60 -5.09
CA PRO A 28 -20.20 18.84 -3.86
C PRO A 28 -19.14 17.76 -4.05
N SER A 29 -18.08 17.82 -3.25
CA SER A 29 -17.16 16.70 -3.07
C SER A 29 -18.04 15.50 -2.74
N THR A 30 -18.09 14.52 -3.64
CA THR A 30 -18.69 13.22 -3.38
C THR A 30 -18.16 12.74 -2.04
N ALA A 31 -19.07 12.56 -1.08
CA ALA A 31 -18.73 12.01 0.22
C ALA A 31 -18.01 10.68 -0.02
N ALA A 32 -16.82 10.53 0.57
CA ALA A 32 -16.08 9.28 0.55
C ALA A 32 -16.97 8.15 1.10
N PRO A 33 -16.87 6.92 0.56
CA PRO A 33 -17.63 5.78 1.05
C PRO A 33 -17.39 5.57 2.57
N PRO A 34 -18.37 5.02 3.30
CA PRO A 34 -18.26 4.81 4.73
C PRO A 34 -17.09 3.87 5.07
N ASP A 35 -16.24 4.34 5.97
CA ASP A 35 -15.38 3.58 6.89
C ASP A 35 -14.81 2.26 6.35
N ALA A 36 -13.88 2.38 5.40
CA ALA A 36 -12.95 1.31 5.12
C ALA A 36 -11.88 1.28 6.22
N LYS A 37 -11.96 0.30 7.12
CA LYS A 37 -11.01 0.09 8.22
C LYS A 37 -9.79 -0.71 7.70
N PRO A 38 -8.54 -0.28 7.99
CA PRO A 38 -7.35 -0.98 7.52
C PRO A 38 -7.31 -2.43 7.93
N PRO A 39 -6.53 -3.25 7.20
CA PRO A 39 -6.22 -4.59 7.67
C PRO A 39 -5.71 -4.50 9.11
N ALA A 40 -6.01 -5.53 9.91
CA ALA A 40 -5.89 -5.50 11.36
C ALA A 40 -4.43 -5.53 11.87
N PHE A 41 -3.61 -4.55 11.49
CA PHE A 41 -2.24 -4.38 11.95
C PHE A 41 -2.00 -2.97 12.49
N THR A 42 -1.01 -2.83 13.38
CA THR A 42 -0.54 -1.52 13.84
C THR A 42 0.90 -1.32 13.42
N ALA A 43 1.22 -0.12 12.98
CA ALA A 43 2.57 0.24 12.56
C ALA A 43 2.86 1.69 12.92
N SER A 44 4.06 1.99 13.39
CA SER A 44 4.51 3.36 13.58
C SER A 44 6.01 3.47 13.45
N ALA A 45 6.46 4.55 12.84
CA ALA A 45 7.86 4.90 12.72
C ALA A 45 7.99 6.40 12.98
N PHE A 46 9.00 6.81 13.73
CA PHE A 46 9.39 8.21 13.80
C PHE A 46 10.90 8.35 13.96
N SER A 47 11.43 9.44 13.41
CA SER A 47 12.80 9.85 13.68
C SER A 47 12.94 11.36 13.53
N ASP A 48 13.82 11.92 14.36
CA ASP A 48 14.21 13.32 14.34
C ASP A 48 15.64 13.43 13.80
N VAL A 49 15.98 14.57 13.18
CA VAL A 49 17.36 14.81 12.73
C VAL A 49 18.26 15.09 13.94
N VAL A 50 17.86 16.06 14.78
CA VAL A 50 18.61 16.51 15.95
C VAL A 50 17.66 16.89 17.07
N ALA A 51 18.02 16.56 18.30
CA ALA A 51 17.38 17.04 19.52
C ALA A 51 18.43 17.71 20.40
N VAL A 52 18.18 18.96 20.80
CA VAL A 52 19.08 19.74 21.64
C VAL A 52 18.46 19.93 23.01
N GLY A 53 19.18 19.57 24.07
CA GLY A 53 18.81 19.85 25.46
C GLY A 53 19.85 20.76 26.11
N SER A 54 19.41 21.58 27.05
CA SER A 54 20.28 22.38 27.92
C SER A 54 19.71 22.41 29.33
N GLU A 55 20.56 22.24 30.35
CA GLU A 55 20.21 22.61 31.73
C GLU A 55 20.58 24.07 31.95
N LEU A 56 19.64 24.99 31.70
CA LEU A 56 19.76 26.38 32.12
C LEU A 56 19.50 26.46 33.63
N GLY A 57 20.53 26.76 34.42
CA GLY A 57 20.49 26.72 35.88
C GLY A 57 19.27 27.41 36.53
N THR A 58 18.71 26.70 37.51
CA THR A 58 17.76 27.12 38.58
C THR A 58 16.26 27.27 38.31
N ALA A 59 15.71 26.87 37.16
CA ALA A 59 14.25 26.72 37.06
C ALA A 59 13.77 25.74 35.96
N GLY A 60 13.35 24.54 36.38
CA GLY A 60 12.53 23.62 35.58
C GLY A 60 13.32 22.69 34.66
N SER A 61 12.77 21.49 34.44
CA SER A 61 13.36 20.39 33.66
C SER A 61 13.96 20.83 32.31
N PRO A 62 15.03 20.20 31.82
CA PRO A 62 15.61 20.53 30.52
C PRO A 62 14.56 20.29 29.43
N ALA A 63 14.11 21.36 28.77
CA ALA A 63 13.28 21.22 27.59
C ALA A 63 14.19 20.81 26.41
N LYS A 64 13.93 19.62 25.84
CA LYS A 64 14.61 19.14 24.64
C LYS A 64 13.88 19.67 23.41
N LEU A 65 14.59 20.38 22.55
CA LEU A 65 14.09 20.88 21.28
C LEU A 65 14.47 19.89 20.17
N ALA A 66 13.49 19.13 19.67
CA ALA A 66 13.68 18.25 18.52
C ALA A 66 13.36 18.99 17.21
N VAL A 67 14.27 18.88 16.24
CA VAL A 67 14.23 19.56 14.95
C VAL A 67 14.23 18.55 13.81
N GLY A 68 13.34 18.78 12.84
CA GLY A 68 13.26 18.00 11.60
C GLY A 68 12.74 16.58 11.84
N ARG A 69 11.46 16.46 12.20
CA ARG A 69 10.80 15.18 12.46
C ARG A 69 10.22 14.58 11.18
N SER A 70 10.35 13.28 10.99
CA SER A 70 9.47 12.46 10.15
C SER A 70 8.73 11.43 10.99
N SER A 71 7.43 11.29 10.79
CA SER A 71 6.63 10.24 11.43
C SER A 71 5.59 9.64 10.49
N GLY A 72 5.36 8.33 10.64
CA GLY A 72 4.37 7.55 9.91
C GLY A 72 3.63 6.62 10.89
N ALA A 73 2.33 6.42 10.69
CA ALA A 73 1.50 5.57 11.53
C ALA A 73 0.37 4.91 10.75
N VAL A 74 0.04 3.68 11.15
CA VAL A 74 -1.18 2.94 10.79
C VAL A 74 -1.83 2.46 12.08
N ASP A 75 -3.05 2.92 12.34
CA ASP A 75 -3.86 2.55 13.49
C ASP A 75 -5.31 2.24 13.06
N PRO A 76 -5.66 0.96 12.88
CA PRO A 76 -6.98 0.55 12.43
C PRO A 76 -8.06 0.77 13.50
N THR A 77 -7.72 1.13 14.73
CA THR A 77 -8.72 1.45 15.75
C THR A 77 -9.34 2.84 15.56
N LEU A 78 -8.66 3.72 14.80
CA LEU A 78 -9.16 5.05 14.50
C LEU A 78 -10.20 5.02 13.37
N PRO A 79 -11.32 5.75 13.52
CA PRO A 79 -12.36 5.80 12.48
C PRO A 79 -11.97 6.65 11.27
N ARG A 80 -11.01 7.58 11.42
CA ARG A 80 -10.50 8.47 10.37
C ARG A 80 -9.02 8.73 10.58
N ASP A 81 -8.33 9.14 9.52
CA ASP A 81 -6.88 9.40 9.52
C ASP A 81 -6.06 8.25 10.13
N ASN A 82 -6.57 7.03 9.95
CA ASN A 82 -5.99 5.79 10.46
C ASN A 82 -4.66 5.45 9.80
N VAL A 83 -4.38 6.03 8.63
CA VAL A 83 -3.04 6.07 8.04
C VAL A 83 -2.60 7.53 7.98
N ARG A 84 -1.42 7.83 8.54
CA ARG A 84 -0.90 9.20 8.62
C ARG A 84 0.60 9.25 8.40
N ALA A 85 1.05 10.20 7.58
CA ALA A 85 2.44 10.59 7.41
C ALA A 85 2.60 12.08 7.76
N THR A 86 3.60 12.45 8.56
CA THR A 86 3.85 13.84 8.98
C THR A 86 5.33 14.18 8.91
N SER A 87 5.63 15.34 8.33
CA SER A 87 6.94 15.99 8.43
C SER A 87 6.75 17.32 9.15
N ALA A 88 7.60 17.61 10.14
CA ALA A 88 7.51 18.82 10.96
C ALA A 88 8.88 19.45 11.21
N ASN A 89 8.90 20.79 11.34
CA ASN A 89 10.12 21.51 11.66
C ASN A 89 10.56 21.29 13.11
N LEU A 90 9.57 21.17 14.01
CA LEU A 90 9.70 21.00 15.44
C LEU A 90 8.76 19.92 15.93
N ASP A 91 9.16 19.24 16.99
CA ASP A 91 8.22 18.52 17.85
C ASP A 91 7.93 19.30 19.13
N ALA A 92 6.63 19.39 19.46
CA ALA A 92 6.07 20.39 20.37
C ALA A 92 5.90 19.92 21.81
N GLU A 93 6.37 18.72 22.18
CA GLU A 93 6.12 18.19 23.53
C GLU A 93 6.93 18.88 24.64
N LEU A 94 7.86 19.79 24.31
CA LEU A 94 8.72 20.44 25.31
C LEU A 94 8.71 21.95 25.14
N LEU A 95 7.72 22.59 25.79
CA LEU A 95 7.67 24.03 26.01
C LEU A 95 8.91 24.46 26.81
N LEU A 96 9.91 25.01 26.11
CA LEU A 96 10.95 25.87 26.68
C LEU A 96 10.27 27.07 27.35
N GLY A 97 9.87 26.93 28.62
CA GLY A 97 9.52 28.04 29.52
C GLY A 97 8.61 29.13 28.92
N ARG A 98 7.46 28.77 28.34
CA ARG A 98 6.46 29.70 27.76
C ARG A 98 6.91 30.50 26.52
N VAL A 99 8.01 30.15 25.84
CA VAL A 99 8.37 30.77 24.56
C VAL A 99 7.56 30.10 23.43
N PRO A 100 6.67 30.83 22.72
CA PRO A 100 5.92 30.25 21.60
C PRO A 100 6.83 30.09 20.38
N LEU A 101 7.29 28.87 20.10
CA LEU A 101 8.00 28.55 18.86
C LEU A 101 7.00 28.20 17.74
N PRO A 102 7.16 28.73 16.51
CA PRO A 102 6.29 28.41 15.39
C PRO A 102 6.50 26.96 14.94
N ILE A 103 5.55 26.09 15.30
CA ILE A 103 5.51 24.70 14.83
C ILE A 103 4.81 24.67 13.47
N ASP A 104 5.51 24.18 12.47
CA ASP A 104 5.01 24.01 11.12
C ASP A 104 5.16 22.56 10.64
N ARG A 105 4.10 22.07 10.00
CA ARG A 105 4.00 20.67 9.58
C ARG A 105 3.27 20.51 8.25
N VAL A 106 3.69 19.51 7.50
CA VAL A 106 2.95 18.96 6.36
C VAL A 106 2.50 17.54 6.72
N THR A 107 1.22 17.24 6.49
CA THR A 107 0.60 15.96 6.86
C THR A 107 -0.15 15.40 5.67
N ALA A 108 0.00 14.10 5.42
CA ALA A 108 -0.84 13.32 4.53
C ALA A 108 -1.59 12.28 5.38
N THR A 109 -2.87 12.08 5.09
CA THR A 109 -3.71 11.03 5.68
C THR A 109 -4.36 10.17 4.60
N ALA A 110 -4.85 9.00 4.99
CA ALA A 110 -5.77 8.20 4.19
C ALA A 110 -6.79 7.51 5.12
N ALA A 111 -8.07 7.35 4.75
CA ALA A 111 -8.77 7.87 3.57
C ALA A 111 -9.44 9.27 3.83
N PRO A 112 -9.49 10.19 2.83
CA PRO A 112 -9.06 10.02 1.44
C PRO A 112 -7.54 10.04 1.29
N ARG A 113 -7.01 9.25 0.34
CA ARG A 113 -5.57 9.22 0.02
C ARG A 113 -5.06 10.64 -0.25
N SER A 114 -3.86 10.96 0.22
CA SER A 114 -3.24 12.25 0.00
C SER A 114 -1.73 12.14 -0.22
N GLY A 115 -1.21 13.03 -1.06
CA GLY A 115 0.21 13.09 -1.43
C GLY A 115 0.56 12.37 -2.74
N PRO A 116 1.84 12.40 -3.16
CA PRO A 116 2.96 13.01 -2.45
C PRO A 116 2.88 14.54 -2.42
N THR A 117 2.96 15.12 -1.22
CA THR A 117 2.95 16.58 -1.00
C THR A 117 4.31 17.00 -0.47
N SER A 118 4.89 18.07 -1.04
CA SER A 118 6.17 18.63 -0.59
C SER A 118 6.04 20.10 -0.25
N ARG A 119 6.69 20.54 0.84
CA ARG A 119 6.64 21.94 1.30
C ARG A 119 7.89 22.32 2.10
N ASN A 120 8.36 23.54 1.90
CA ASN A 120 9.30 24.17 2.82
C ASN A 120 8.59 24.43 4.16
N LEU A 121 9.26 24.12 5.26
CA LEU A 121 8.72 24.35 6.60
C LEU A 121 9.22 25.68 7.15
N LEU A 122 8.42 26.31 8.01
CA LEU A 122 8.81 27.57 8.65
C LEU A 122 10.15 27.43 9.39
N PRO A 123 11.02 28.45 9.34
CA PRO A 123 12.26 28.49 10.12
C PRO A 123 12.00 28.36 11.62
N VAL A 124 12.97 27.80 12.34
CA VAL A 124 12.92 27.67 13.80
C VAL A 124 13.76 28.79 14.43
N PRO A 125 13.15 29.80 15.08
CA PRO A 125 13.86 30.87 15.75
C PRO A 125 14.25 30.45 17.18
N ALA A 126 15.15 29.47 17.31
CA ALA A 126 15.58 28.95 18.63
C ALA A 126 17.00 29.39 19.01
N ASN A 127 17.42 30.59 18.60
CA ASN A 127 18.69 31.19 18.99
C ASN A 127 18.63 31.57 20.50
N PRO A 128 19.65 31.24 21.33
CA PRO A 128 21.00 30.76 20.98
C PRO A 128 21.21 29.24 20.96
N LEU A 129 20.16 28.43 21.18
CA LEU A 129 20.29 26.97 21.26
C LEU A 129 20.59 26.33 19.90
N ILE A 130 19.74 26.56 18.90
CA ILE A 130 19.91 26.01 17.55
C ILE A 130 19.33 26.94 16.48
N THR A 131 20.04 27.07 15.38
CA THR A 131 19.60 27.75 14.17
C THR A 131 19.65 26.75 13.01
N PRO A 132 18.55 26.04 12.71
CA PRO A 132 18.49 25.17 11.55
C PRO A 132 18.38 26.00 10.26
N GLY A 133 19.00 25.50 9.20
CA GLY A 133 18.80 25.98 7.84
C GLY A 133 17.46 25.52 7.26
N LEU A 134 17.36 25.52 5.93
CA LEU A 134 16.13 25.13 5.25
C LEU A 134 15.69 23.70 5.61
N LEU A 135 14.44 23.58 6.05
CA LEU A 135 13.73 22.32 6.26
C LEU A 135 12.70 22.11 5.15
N VAL A 136 12.71 20.94 4.53
CA VAL A 136 11.73 20.53 3.51
C VAL A 136 11.08 19.23 3.95
N GLY A 137 9.76 19.20 3.97
CA GLY A 137 8.97 18.03 4.26
C GLY A 137 8.32 17.47 3.01
N THR A 138 8.39 16.15 2.82
CA THR A 138 7.65 15.42 1.77
C THR A 138 6.89 14.28 2.42
N VAL A 139 5.58 14.19 2.18
CA VAL A 139 4.71 13.19 2.82
C VAL A 139 3.74 12.56 1.83
N SER A 140 3.45 11.29 2.02
CA SER A 140 2.41 10.54 1.31
C SER A 140 1.74 9.55 2.26
N ALA A 141 0.43 9.39 2.13
CA ALA A 141 -0.33 8.38 2.84
C ALA A 141 -1.29 7.68 1.86
N ASP A 142 -1.23 6.35 1.84
CA ASP A 142 -2.02 5.50 0.97
C ASP A 142 -2.80 4.47 1.79
N TYR A 143 -4.05 4.24 1.39
CA TYR A 143 -4.93 3.24 1.96
C TYR A 143 -5.84 2.68 0.86
N GLY A 144 -6.02 1.36 0.81
CA GLY A 144 -6.96 0.71 -0.12
C GLY A 144 -8.42 1.03 0.17
N THR A 145 -9.34 0.51 -0.64
CA THR A 145 -10.78 0.71 -0.45
C THR A 145 -11.40 -0.53 0.19
N GLY A 146 -12.19 -0.36 1.25
CA GLY A 146 -12.70 -1.50 2.02
C GLY A 146 -11.58 -2.23 2.75
N SER A 147 -11.42 -3.54 2.47
CA SER A 147 -10.36 -4.42 2.99
C SER A 147 -9.17 -4.60 2.05
N SER A 148 -9.13 -3.90 0.91
CA SER A 148 -8.00 -4.01 -0.03
C SER A 148 -6.78 -3.22 0.46
N CYS A 149 -5.59 -3.71 0.11
CA CYS A 149 -4.34 -3.03 0.43
C CYS A 149 -3.93 -2.07 -0.70
N PRO A 150 -3.03 -1.10 -0.46
CA PRO A 150 -2.38 -0.35 -1.53
C PRO A 150 -1.70 -1.27 -2.55
N ALA A 151 -1.52 -0.79 -3.79
CA ALA A 151 -0.87 -1.57 -4.82
C ALA A 151 0.59 -1.91 -4.43
N ALA A 152 1.00 -3.16 -4.65
CA ALA A 152 2.36 -3.59 -4.35
C ALA A 152 3.34 -3.17 -5.46
N VAL A 153 4.50 -2.64 -5.05
CA VAL A 153 5.65 -2.41 -5.93
C VAL A 153 6.79 -3.32 -5.48
N LYS A 154 7.12 -4.33 -6.29
CA LYS A 154 8.13 -5.36 -5.97
C LYS A 154 7.86 -6.06 -4.62
N GLY A 155 6.59 -6.33 -4.32
CA GLY A 155 6.16 -7.00 -3.09
C GLY A 155 6.09 -6.10 -1.85
N ILE A 156 6.21 -4.77 -2.02
CA ILE A 156 6.09 -3.80 -0.92
C ILE A 156 4.86 -2.92 -1.15
N ARG A 157 4.00 -2.79 -0.13
CA ARG A 157 2.85 -1.88 -0.12
C ARG A 157 3.07 -0.81 0.95
N THR A 158 3.40 0.41 0.54
CA THR A 158 3.65 1.51 1.47
C THR A 158 2.34 2.19 1.87
N TYR A 159 2.10 2.29 3.18
CA TYR A 159 0.91 2.95 3.74
C TYR A 159 1.22 4.39 4.13
N SER A 160 2.35 4.62 4.80
CA SER A 160 2.78 5.98 5.14
C SER A 160 4.25 6.17 4.78
N ASP A 161 4.56 7.35 4.25
CA ASP A 161 5.92 7.77 3.95
C ASP A 161 6.09 9.25 4.28
N ALA A 162 6.98 9.55 5.24
CA ALA A 162 7.35 10.90 5.61
C ALA A 162 8.87 11.08 5.50
N LEU A 163 9.31 12.09 4.75
CA LEU A 163 10.70 12.51 4.61
C LEU A 163 10.85 13.96 5.08
N THR A 164 11.88 14.20 5.89
CA THR A 164 12.29 15.54 6.31
C THR A 164 13.77 15.72 5.99
N THR A 165 14.11 16.76 5.23
CA THR A 165 15.49 17.12 4.93
C THR A 165 15.86 18.44 5.59
N LEU A 166 17.06 18.50 6.17
CA LEU A 166 17.66 19.67 6.78
C LEU A 166 18.93 20.04 6.01
N ALA A 167 19.03 21.28 5.52
CA ALA A 167 20.20 21.74 4.76
C ALA A 167 21.47 21.83 5.63
N SER A 168 21.34 22.33 6.85
CA SER A 168 22.40 22.42 7.88
C SER A 168 21.78 22.84 9.20
N ALA A 169 22.50 22.76 10.31
CA ALA A 169 22.13 23.46 11.54
C ALA A 169 23.37 23.96 12.29
N VAL A 170 23.24 25.08 12.99
CA VAL A 170 24.26 25.61 13.89
C VAL A 170 23.73 25.55 15.31
N VAL A 171 24.53 25.06 16.26
CA VAL A 171 24.14 24.83 17.65
C VAL A 171 25.08 25.60 18.58
N GLY A 172 24.50 26.30 19.56
CA GLY A 172 25.22 27.02 20.62
C GLY A 172 26.05 28.18 20.09
N ASP A 173 25.45 29.37 19.99
CA ASP A 173 26.15 30.60 19.59
C ASP A 173 27.15 31.03 20.68
N LEU A 174 28.42 31.21 20.29
CA LEU A 174 29.53 31.64 21.14
C LEU A 174 30.15 32.96 20.67
N SER A 175 29.50 33.67 19.73
CA SER A 175 30.04 34.89 19.11
C SER A 175 30.34 36.02 20.10
N ALA A 176 29.72 36.00 21.29
CA ALA A 176 29.96 36.96 22.36
C ALA A 176 31.14 36.60 23.28
N VAL A 177 31.74 35.41 23.15
CA VAL A 177 32.85 34.93 23.98
C VAL A 177 34.19 35.25 23.29
N PRO A 178 35.02 36.15 23.84
CA PRO A 178 36.28 36.52 23.21
C PRO A 178 37.23 35.33 23.04
N GLY A 179 37.73 35.12 21.81
CA GLY A 179 38.67 34.03 21.50
C GLY A 179 38.02 32.66 21.31
N ALA A 180 36.70 32.53 21.49
CA ALA A 180 35.97 31.31 21.17
C ALA A 180 35.60 31.26 19.67
N PRO A 181 35.40 30.06 19.10
CA PRO A 181 34.75 29.89 17.80
C PRO A 181 33.33 30.49 17.81
N ALA A 182 32.77 30.79 16.63
CA ALA A 182 31.43 31.39 16.53
C ALA A 182 30.30 30.51 17.10
N HIS A 183 30.46 29.18 17.09
CA HIS A 183 29.46 28.25 17.58
C HIS A 183 30.08 26.94 18.10
N ILE A 184 29.33 26.22 18.95
CA ILE A 184 29.74 24.93 19.51
C ILE A 184 29.76 23.84 18.44
N ALA A 185 28.69 23.73 17.63
CA ALA A 185 28.61 22.71 16.60
C ALA A 185 27.93 23.22 15.32
N SER A 186 28.38 22.73 14.16
CA SER A 186 27.64 22.80 12.91
C SER A 186 27.36 21.40 12.40
N ILE A 187 26.11 21.14 12.04
CA ILE A 187 25.61 19.87 11.52
C ILE A 187 25.39 20.05 10.02
N GLY A 188 26.02 19.19 9.22
CA GLY A 188 25.86 19.18 7.77
C GLY A 188 24.46 18.75 7.31
N ALA A 189 24.27 18.74 5.99
CA ALA A 189 23.02 18.32 5.37
C ALA A 189 22.61 16.94 5.87
N SER A 190 21.38 16.86 6.38
CA SER A 190 20.86 15.68 7.06
C SER A 190 19.44 15.40 6.58
N ARG A 191 19.00 14.15 6.73
CA ARG A 191 17.63 13.75 6.40
C ARG A 191 17.18 12.60 7.26
N THR A 192 15.89 12.55 7.53
CA THR A 192 15.23 11.41 8.16
C THR A 192 13.98 11.04 7.37
N ARG A 193 13.70 9.74 7.28
CA ARG A 193 12.50 9.19 6.64
C ARG A 193 11.87 8.15 7.56
N ALA A 194 10.55 8.19 7.71
CA ALA A 194 9.77 7.20 8.44
C ALA A 194 8.74 6.59 7.49
N THR A 195 8.72 5.26 7.38
CA THR A 195 7.76 4.52 6.56
C THR A 195 7.06 3.41 7.34
N THR A 196 5.80 3.17 6.99
CA THR A 196 5.05 1.97 7.38
C THR A 196 4.59 1.24 6.12
N GLN A 197 4.77 -0.07 6.09
CA GLN A 197 4.53 -0.85 4.88
C GLN A 197 4.17 -2.30 5.19
N LEU A 198 3.58 -2.96 4.21
CA LEU A 198 3.45 -4.41 4.16
C LEU A 198 4.46 -4.99 3.17
N VAL A 199 5.03 -6.15 3.49
CA VAL A 199 5.97 -6.88 2.64
C VAL A 199 5.43 -8.29 2.39
N ASP A 200 5.23 -8.66 1.11
CA ASP A 200 4.72 -9.97 0.73
C ASP A 200 5.63 -11.12 1.22
N ASP A 201 5.05 -12.08 1.93
CA ASP A 201 5.76 -13.21 2.55
C ASP A 201 5.96 -14.42 1.61
N LYS A 202 5.49 -14.32 0.36
CA LYS A 202 5.47 -15.36 -0.69
C LYS A 202 4.56 -16.57 -0.40
N ILE A 203 3.90 -16.64 0.74
CA ILE A 203 2.94 -17.70 1.10
C ILE A 203 1.48 -17.21 1.06
N GLY A 204 1.25 -15.98 0.61
CA GLY A 204 -0.08 -15.41 0.36
C GLY A 204 -0.46 -14.31 1.35
N GLY A 205 0.34 -14.09 2.40
CA GLY A 205 0.18 -13.00 3.36
C GLY A 205 1.20 -11.89 3.15
N SER A 206 1.15 -10.91 4.05
CA SER A 206 2.16 -9.86 4.14
C SER A 206 2.60 -9.62 5.57
N ASP A 207 3.90 -9.47 5.76
CA ASP A 207 4.51 -9.03 7.00
C ASP A 207 4.36 -7.52 7.18
N VAL A 208 4.28 -7.06 8.42
CA VAL A 208 4.20 -5.64 8.73
C VAL A 208 5.59 -5.12 9.04
N GLU A 209 6.00 -4.08 8.32
CA GLU A 209 7.26 -3.40 8.55
C GLU A 209 7.07 -1.92 8.91
N SER A 210 7.89 -1.46 9.85
CA SER A 210 8.09 -0.04 10.14
C SER A 210 9.57 0.27 10.07
N VAL A 211 9.93 1.31 9.31
CA VAL A 211 11.32 1.61 8.98
C VAL A 211 11.60 3.09 9.25
N THR A 212 12.71 3.36 9.91
CA THR A 212 13.31 4.70 9.94
C THR A 212 14.64 4.67 9.21
N THR A 213 14.89 5.68 8.38
CA THR A 213 16.13 5.86 7.63
C THR A 213 16.67 7.25 7.87
N THR A 214 17.80 7.35 8.56
CA THR A 214 18.39 8.63 8.94
C THR A 214 19.80 8.76 8.39
N SER A 215 20.08 9.86 7.69
CA SER A 215 21.44 10.25 7.28
C SER A 215 21.79 11.52 8.03
N VAL A 216 22.84 11.46 8.83
CA VAL A 216 23.33 12.61 9.59
C VAL A 216 24.59 13.11 8.88
N GLY A 217 24.58 14.37 8.48
CA GLY A 217 25.77 15.01 7.91
C GLY A 217 26.89 15.12 8.94
N ASP A 218 28.11 15.40 8.48
CA ASP A 218 29.26 15.61 9.37
C ASP A 218 28.94 16.69 10.42
N VAL A 219 29.35 16.44 11.66
CA VAL A 219 29.18 17.38 12.77
C VAL A 219 30.52 17.98 13.13
N SER A 220 30.73 19.24 12.76
CA SER A 220 31.95 19.98 13.07
C SER A 220 31.80 20.67 14.43
N LEU A 221 32.70 20.36 15.36
CA LEU A 221 32.75 20.93 16.70
C LEU A 221 33.79 22.06 16.76
N PHE A 222 33.43 23.17 17.41
CA PHE A 222 34.30 24.30 17.71
C PHE A 222 35.09 24.82 16.50
N GLY A 223 34.41 25.03 15.37
CA GLY A 223 35.04 25.52 14.14
C GLY A 223 35.99 24.52 13.47
N GLY A 224 35.77 23.22 13.66
CA GLY A 224 36.52 22.15 13.00
C GLY A 224 37.66 21.55 13.81
N GLN A 225 37.77 21.87 15.11
CA GLN A 225 38.73 21.21 16.00
C GLN A 225 38.48 19.71 16.12
N ALA A 226 37.23 19.27 15.95
CA ALA A 226 36.87 17.88 15.74
C ALA A 226 35.68 17.74 14.80
N VAL A 227 35.65 16.67 14.01
CA VAL A 227 34.52 16.32 13.14
C VAL A 227 33.99 14.95 13.50
N VAL A 228 32.72 14.86 13.89
CA VAL A 228 32.03 13.59 14.13
C VAL A 228 31.39 13.11 12.83
N LYS A 229 31.65 11.85 12.48
CA LYS A 229 31.14 11.18 11.29
C LYS A 229 30.32 9.96 11.69
N VAL A 230 29.16 9.80 11.07
CA VAL A 230 28.24 8.68 11.27
C VAL A 230 28.07 7.94 9.95
N THR A 231 28.19 6.61 9.97
CA THR A 231 27.89 5.79 8.78
C THR A 231 26.45 6.03 8.35
N SER A 232 26.25 6.51 7.13
CA SER A 232 24.92 6.89 6.62
C SER A 232 24.59 6.15 5.31
N PRO A 233 23.33 5.77 5.08
CA PRO A 233 22.19 5.92 5.98
C PRO A 233 22.16 4.86 7.11
N VAL A 234 21.63 5.25 8.26
CA VAL A 234 21.29 4.33 9.36
C VAL A 234 19.83 3.93 9.18
N VAL A 235 19.58 2.63 9.03
CA VAL A 235 18.24 2.07 8.82
C VAL A 235 17.88 1.17 9.98
N LEU A 236 16.87 1.54 10.76
CA LEU A 236 16.29 0.72 11.82
C LEU A 236 14.94 0.18 11.33
N ARG A 237 14.76 -1.13 11.44
CA ARG A 237 13.59 -1.85 10.91
C ARG A 237 12.95 -2.70 11.98
N ALA A 238 11.65 -2.50 12.19
CA ALA A 238 10.78 -3.43 12.89
C ALA A 238 10.03 -4.28 11.87
N HIS A 239 10.06 -5.59 12.04
CA HIS A 239 9.42 -6.58 11.19
C HIS A 239 8.55 -7.52 12.03
N SER A 240 7.28 -7.68 11.66
CA SER A 240 6.33 -8.56 12.35
C SER A 240 5.62 -9.47 11.34
N ASP A 241 5.72 -10.79 11.55
CA ASP A 241 5.03 -11.82 10.76
C ASP A 241 3.72 -12.32 11.41
N GLY A 242 3.31 -11.67 12.49
CA GLY A 242 2.10 -12.04 13.24
C GLY A 242 2.32 -13.09 14.32
N THR A 243 3.48 -13.75 14.33
CA THR A 243 3.91 -14.70 15.36
C THR A 243 5.14 -14.19 16.12
N LYS A 244 6.05 -13.51 15.42
CA LYS A 244 7.31 -12.99 15.91
C LYS A 244 7.56 -11.59 15.37
N GLY A 245 7.85 -10.69 16.30
CA GLY A 245 8.39 -9.38 16.03
C GLY A 245 9.90 -9.37 16.22
N LYS A 246 10.60 -8.69 15.32
CA LYS A 246 12.06 -8.49 15.38
C LYS A 246 12.39 -7.04 15.03
N VAL A 247 13.32 -6.45 15.77
CA VAL A 247 13.94 -5.17 15.40
C VAL A 247 15.43 -5.35 15.15
N ALA A 248 15.94 -4.72 14.09
CA ALA A 248 17.37 -4.70 13.80
C ALA A 248 17.75 -3.47 12.98
N TYR A 249 19.03 -3.11 13.02
CA TYR A 249 19.60 -2.30 11.95
C TYR A 249 19.81 -3.16 10.70
N ASP A 250 19.55 -2.61 9.50
CA ASP A 250 19.89 -3.29 8.25
C ASP A 250 21.42 -3.51 8.15
N SER A 251 22.20 -2.59 8.72
CA SER A 251 23.65 -2.74 8.94
C SER A 251 24.06 -1.95 10.19
N PRO A 252 24.92 -2.50 11.07
CA PRO A 252 25.34 -1.79 12.28
C PRO A 252 26.02 -0.44 11.94
N PRO A 253 25.54 0.69 12.48
CA PRO A 253 26.17 1.98 12.24
C PRO A 253 27.52 2.07 12.95
N THR A 254 28.44 2.88 12.42
CA THR A 254 29.69 3.22 13.11
C THR A 254 29.82 4.73 13.27
N ILE A 255 30.45 5.15 14.37
CA ILE A 255 30.69 6.55 14.71
C ILE A 255 32.19 6.75 14.87
N GLN A 256 32.72 7.80 14.25
CA GLN A 256 34.11 8.21 14.39
C GLN A 256 34.20 9.69 14.67
N VAL A 257 35.12 10.08 15.54
CA VAL A 257 35.49 11.48 15.75
C VAL A 257 36.89 11.68 15.16
N VAL A 258 37.05 12.67 14.30
CA VAL A 258 38.32 13.04 13.68
C VAL A 258 38.74 14.39 14.25
N PRO A 259 39.63 14.44 15.26
CA PRO A 259 40.19 15.68 15.76
C PRO A 259 41.12 16.32 14.71
N ALA A 260 41.43 17.61 14.87
CA ALA A 260 42.38 18.32 14.02
C ALA A 260 43.80 17.71 14.06
N SER A 261 44.14 16.93 15.08
CA SER A 261 45.38 16.14 15.16
C SER A 261 45.43 14.98 14.15
N GLY A 262 44.31 14.63 13.51
CA GLY A 262 44.22 13.72 12.38
C GLY A 262 43.92 12.25 12.71
N GLN A 263 44.17 11.79 13.94
CA GLN A 263 43.88 10.39 14.32
C GLN A 263 42.40 10.20 14.67
N ALA A 264 41.70 9.38 13.89
CA ALA A 264 40.30 9.06 14.14
C ALA A 264 40.13 8.24 15.43
N ILE A 265 39.15 8.63 16.24
CA ILE A 265 38.74 7.98 17.49
C ILE A 265 37.41 7.27 17.21
N ALA A 266 37.38 5.95 17.38
CA ALA A 266 36.15 5.18 17.25
C ALA A 266 35.28 5.34 18.50
N VAL A 267 33.98 5.60 18.32
CA VAL A 267 33.01 5.69 19.42
C VAL A 267 32.14 4.44 19.42
N PRO A 268 32.20 3.60 20.47
CA PRO A 268 31.40 2.38 20.54
C PRO A 268 29.91 2.71 20.79
N LEU A 269 29.01 1.86 20.27
CA LEU A 269 27.57 1.95 20.49
C LEU A 269 27.10 1.28 21.79
N ASN A 270 27.89 1.39 22.85
CA ASN A 270 27.60 0.73 24.14
C ASN A 270 27.23 1.72 25.26
N GLY A 271 27.01 2.99 24.92
CA GLY A 271 26.70 4.04 25.88
C GLY A 271 27.90 4.53 26.70
N THR A 272 29.13 4.10 26.39
CA THR A 272 30.34 4.59 27.07
C THR A 272 30.76 5.95 26.50
N PRO A 273 30.84 7.01 27.31
CA PRO A 273 31.30 8.31 26.85
C PRO A 273 32.78 8.29 26.45
N VAL A 274 33.12 8.93 25.34
CA VAL A 274 34.49 9.10 24.86
C VAL A 274 34.86 10.58 24.92
N SER A 275 35.86 10.93 25.74
CA SER A 275 36.36 12.31 25.84
C SER A 275 37.11 12.73 24.58
N ILE A 276 36.78 13.91 24.06
CA ILE A 276 37.40 14.47 22.87
C ILE A 276 38.32 15.63 23.26
N PRO A 277 39.62 15.59 22.90
CA PRO A 277 40.55 16.65 23.26
C PRO A 277 40.30 17.88 22.39
N ILE A 278 39.56 18.85 22.94
CA ILE A 278 39.28 20.15 22.33
C ILE A 278 39.82 21.22 23.28
N VAL A 279 40.43 22.27 22.72
CA VAL A 279 41.00 23.38 23.49
C VAL A 279 40.43 24.68 22.97
N VAL A 280 39.66 25.36 23.81
CA VAL A 280 39.17 26.71 23.51
C VAL A 280 39.90 27.71 24.41
N PRO A 281 40.66 28.66 23.85
CA PRO A 281 41.38 29.66 24.64
C PRO A 281 40.47 30.39 25.63
N GLY A 282 40.89 30.45 26.90
CA GLY A 282 40.15 31.15 27.96
C GLY A 282 39.00 30.37 28.59
N LEU A 283 38.69 29.16 28.09
CA LEU A 283 37.63 28.30 28.63
C LEU A 283 38.18 26.97 29.13
N ASN A 284 37.57 26.44 30.19
CA ASN A 284 37.69 25.03 30.54
C ASN A 284 36.58 24.26 29.80
N THR A 285 36.96 23.31 28.95
CA THR A 285 36.05 22.63 28.02
C THR A 285 36.07 21.13 28.23
N SER A 286 34.92 20.56 28.56
CA SER A 286 34.70 19.10 28.56
C SER A 286 33.79 18.76 27.39
N VAL A 287 34.26 17.93 26.48
CA VAL A 287 33.47 17.43 25.36
C VAL A 287 33.51 15.92 25.38
N THR A 288 32.35 15.30 25.45
CA THR A 288 32.23 13.84 25.34
C THR A 288 31.30 13.46 24.21
N VAL A 289 31.62 12.35 23.56
CA VAL A 289 30.81 11.78 22.49
C VAL A 289 30.43 10.37 22.88
N THR A 290 29.13 10.09 22.88
CA THR A 290 28.57 8.81 23.31
C THR A 290 27.73 8.21 22.19
N GLY A 291 28.05 6.97 21.80
CA GLY A 291 27.25 6.19 20.86
C GLY A 291 26.28 5.27 21.60
N PHE A 292 25.02 5.20 21.16
CA PHE A 292 24.03 4.30 21.76
C PHE A 292 23.51 3.31 20.73
N ASN A 293 23.31 2.07 21.18
CA ASN A 293 22.50 1.11 20.44
C ASN A 293 21.01 1.35 20.73
N PHE A 294 20.12 0.82 19.89
CA PHE A 294 18.69 0.82 20.18
C PHE A 294 18.38 -0.16 21.32
N THR A 295 17.27 0.09 22.00
CA THR A 295 16.66 -0.85 22.96
C THR A 295 15.62 -1.67 22.21
N ASP A 296 15.79 -3.00 22.19
CA ASP A 296 14.78 -3.92 21.67
C ASP A 296 13.68 -4.13 22.72
N GLN A 297 12.44 -3.95 22.29
CA GLN A 297 11.21 -4.06 23.09
C GLN A 297 10.24 -5.07 22.45
N SER A 298 10.74 -5.92 21.55
CA SER A 298 9.95 -6.91 20.84
C SER A 298 9.46 -8.04 21.76
N ALA A 299 8.21 -8.46 21.58
CA ALA A 299 7.59 -9.54 22.36
C ALA A 299 6.45 -10.20 21.57
N GLY A 300 6.49 -11.52 21.38
CA GLY A 300 5.51 -12.21 20.55
C GLY A 300 5.49 -11.59 19.14
N ALA A 301 4.31 -11.25 18.63
CA ALA A 301 4.15 -10.57 17.34
C ALA A 301 4.60 -9.09 17.34
N LEU A 302 4.72 -8.44 18.50
CA LEU A 302 5.15 -7.04 18.56
C LEU A 302 6.64 -6.95 18.22
N ALA A 303 6.97 -6.24 17.14
CA ALA A 303 8.31 -5.77 16.85
C ALA A 303 8.41 -4.31 17.31
N ALA A 304 9.25 -4.00 18.30
CA ALA A 304 9.39 -2.64 18.78
C ALA A 304 10.84 -2.34 19.15
N GLY A 305 11.33 -1.18 18.76
CA GLY A 305 12.66 -0.73 19.17
C GLY A 305 12.78 0.77 19.12
N SER A 306 13.56 1.33 20.04
CA SER A 306 13.74 2.77 20.16
C SER A 306 15.16 3.13 20.57
N SER A 307 15.61 4.30 20.11
CA SER A 307 16.86 4.92 20.52
C SER A 307 16.60 6.40 20.81
N GLN A 308 16.95 6.85 22.01
CA GLN A 308 16.85 8.27 22.39
C GLN A 308 17.83 9.15 21.61
N ALA A 309 18.92 8.56 21.10
CA ALA A 309 19.89 9.18 20.21
C ALA A 309 20.79 8.05 19.68
N LEU A 310 21.15 8.05 18.40
CA LEU A 310 22.25 7.19 17.94
C LEU A 310 23.60 7.69 18.49
N LEU A 311 23.73 9.01 18.56
CA LEU A 311 24.93 9.75 18.91
C LEU A 311 24.52 10.91 19.82
N ARG A 312 25.19 11.06 20.96
CA ARG A 312 25.10 12.25 21.80
C ARG A 312 26.45 12.93 21.90
N VAL A 313 26.45 14.25 21.78
CA VAL A 313 27.59 15.11 22.12
C VAL A 313 27.20 15.91 23.34
N ASP A 314 27.90 15.71 24.44
CA ASP A 314 27.74 16.47 25.67
C ASP A 314 28.90 17.47 25.76
N VAL A 315 28.57 18.74 25.99
CA VAL A 315 29.51 19.87 25.99
C VAL A 315 29.30 20.71 27.25
N ASP A 316 30.32 20.73 28.10
CA ASP A 316 30.41 21.62 29.26
C ASP A 316 31.48 22.68 29.03
N LEU A 317 31.08 23.94 29.12
CA LEU A 317 31.96 25.11 28.99
C LEU A 317 31.95 25.93 30.28
N MET A 318 33.13 26.21 30.83
CA MET A 318 33.29 27.09 31.99
C MET A 318 34.32 28.18 31.73
N ALA A 319 34.00 29.43 32.08
CA ALA A 319 35.00 30.49 32.26
C ALA A 319 35.36 30.56 33.75
N ALA A 320 36.60 30.21 34.09
CA ALA A 320 37.04 30.02 35.47
C ALA A 320 36.09 29.08 36.24
N THR A 321 35.23 29.62 37.11
CA THR A 321 34.23 28.85 37.88
C THR A 321 32.78 29.12 37.43
N THR A 322 32.57 29.92 36.39
CA THR A 322 31.24 30.27 35.87
C THR A 322 30.87 29.36 34.70
N PRO A 323 29.73 28.63 34.77
CA PRO A 323 29.24 27.84 33.64
C PRO A 323 28.75 28.78 32.53
N ILE A 324 29.23 28.55 31.31
CA ILE A 324 28.83 29.29 30.10
C ILE A 324 27.76 28.51 29.34
N ALA A 325 27.96 27.19 29.21
CA ALA A 325 27.02 26.30 28.53
C ALA A 325 27.14 24.88 29.09
N ASP A 326 25.99 24.25 29.29
CA ASP A 326 25.81 22.80 29.40
C ASP A 326 24.82 22.42 28.30
N LEU A 327 25.34 21.72 27.28
CA LEU A 327 24.63 21.45 26.04
C LEU A 327 24.71 19.97 25.69
N GLN A 328 23.54 19.39 25.43
CA GLN A 328 23.40 18.02 24.95
C GLN A 328 22.84 18.02 23.53
N ILE A 329 23.62 17.54 22.56
CA ILE A 329 23.20 17.39 21.16
C ILE A 329 22.98 15.91 20.89
N SER A 330 21.73 15.50 20.76
CA SER A 330 21.32 14.14 20.42
C SER A 330 20.97 14.05 18.93
N LEU A 331 21.57 13.11 18.21
CA LEU A 331 21.40 12.94 16.77
C LEU A 331 20.71 11.62 16.44
N ALA A 332 19.86 11.67 15.42
CA ALA A 332 19.05 10.54 14.97
C ALA A 332 18.27 9.82 16.10
N PRO A 333 17.51 10.49 16.99
CA PRO A 333 16.49 9.81 17.77
C PRO A 333 15.55 9.07 16.83
N MET A 334 15.20 7.83 17.16
CA MET A 334 14.37 6.97 16.30
C MET A 334 13.57 5.96 17.10
N SER A 335 12.41 5.60 16.56
CA SER A 335 11.56 4.54 17.10
C SER A 335 10.79 3.89 15.97
N VAL A 336 10.63 2.57 16.06
CA VAL A 336 9.86 1.76 15.13
C VAL A 336 9.01 0.77 15.92
N ARG A 337 7.77 0.56 15.50
CA ARG A 337 6.86 -0.43 16.05
C ARG A 337 6.02 -1.04 14.94
N ALA A 338 5.93 -2.36 14.88
CA ALA A 338 5.10 -3.09 13.93
C ALA A 338 4.45 -4.30 14.63
N THR A 339 3.16 -4.49 14.42
CA THR A 339 2.41 -5.66 14.93
C THR A 339 1.44 -6.12 13.86
N ALA A 340 1.70 -7.30 13.29
CA ALA A 340 0.79 -8.00 12.41
C ALA A 340 -0.16 -8.92 13.20
N PRO A 341 -1.35 -9.24 12.66
CA PRO A 341 -2.20 -10.30 13.20
C PRO A 341 -1.60 -11.68 12.89
N ALA A 342 -2.04 -12.72 13.61
CA ALA A 342 -1.57 -14.08 13.40
C ALA A 342 -1.84 -14.55 11.95
N GLY A 343 -0.82 -15.06 11.27
CA GLY A 343 -0.90 -15.44 9.85
C GLY A 343 -0.55 -14.31 8.87
N GLY A 344 -0.11 -13.16 9.37
CA GLY A 344 0.22 -12.00 8.55
C GLY A 344 -1.02 -11.20 8.13
N VAL A 345 -0.80 -10.18 7.31
CA VAL A 345 -1.86 -9.36 6.76
C VAL A 345 -2.26 -9.91 5.40
N GLU A 346 -3.49 -10.40 5.29
CA GLU A 346 -4.06 -10.80 4.00
C GLU A 346 -4.53 -9.56 3.24
N CYS A 347 -3.99 -9.41 2.02
CA CYS A 347 -4.41 -8.39 1.07
C CYS A 347 -5.22 -9.11 -0.01
N ASP A 348 -6.49 -8.73 -0.17
CA ASP A 348 -7.45 -9.31 -1.12
C ASP A 348 -7.96 -10.70 -0.71
N PRO A 349 -8.68 -10.81 0.44
CA PRO A 349 -9.20 -12.08 0.93
C PRO A 349 -10.10 -12.77 -0.10
N ASP A 350 -10.05 -14.10 -0.14
CA ASP A 350 -10.88 -15.02 -0.94
C ASP A 350 -11.58 -15.96 0.06
N ASP A 351 -12.75 -15.55 0.55
CA ASP A 351 -13.41 -16.17 1.72
C ASP A 351 -13.89 -17.60 1.42
N ASP A 352 -14.16 -17.94 0.16
CA ASP A 352 -14.62 -19.27 -0.25
C ASP A 352 -13.58 -20.13 -0.98
N GLY A 353 -12.42 -19.54 -1.30
CA GLY A 353 -11.23 -20.23 -1.78
C GLY A 353 -11.34 -20.71 -3.22
N ASP A 354 -12.14 -20.04 -4.04
CA ASP A 354 -12.41 -20.44 -5.42
C ASP A 354 -11.40 -19.89 -6.44
N GLY A 355 -10.52 -18.99 -5.98
CA GLY A 355 -9.48 -18.34 -6.77
C GLY A 355 -9.82 -16.94 -7.27
N VAL A 356 -10.91 -16.33 -6.78
CA VAL A 356 -11.30 -14.93 -7.02
C VAL A 356 -11.35 -14.19 -5.69
N SER A 357 -10.76 -12.98 -5.59
CA SER A 357 -10.82 -12.22 -4.34
C SER A 357 -12.22 -11.62 -4.11
N ASN A 358 -12.61 -11.45 -2.85
CA ASN A 358 -13.90 -10.87 -2.43
C ASN A 358 -14.20 -9.50 -3.09
N GLU A 359 -13.16 -8.68 -3.33
CA GLU A 359 -13.32 -7.40 -4.04
C GLU A 359 -13.60 -7.61 -5.53
N THR A 360 -12.86 -8.51 -6.17
CA THR A 360 -13.08 -8.87 -7.58
C THR A 360 -14.47 -9.50 -7.75
N GLU A 361 -14.89 -10.34 -6.83
CA GLU A 361 -16.22 -10.96 -6.85
C GLU A 361 -17.34 -9.94 -6.73
N LYS A 362 -17.17 -8.95 -5.85
CA LYS A 362 -18.11 -7.83 -5.75
C LYS A 362 -18.22 -7.05 -7.06
N ASP A 363 -17.10 -6.83 -7.76
CA ASP A 363 -17.07 -6.16 -9.06
C ASP A 363 -17.69 -7.01 -10.18
N LEU A 364 -17.52 -8.33 -10.11
CA LEU A 364 -18.14 -9.30 -11.03
C LEU A 364 -19.62 -9.55 -10.72
N GLY A 365 -20.09 -9.21 -9.51
CA GLY A 365 -21.43 -9.51 -9.02
C GLY A 365 -21.60 -10.94 -8.48
N THR A 366 -20.50 -11.68 -8.31
CA THR A 366 -20.46 -12.99 -7.66
C THR A 366 -20.51 -12.83 -6.13
N LYS A 367 -20.59 -13.94 -5.41
CA LYS A 367 -20.84 -13.96 -3.96
C LYS A 367 -19.57 -14.37 -3.20
N PRO A 368 -18.98 -13.47 -2.39
CA PRO A 368 -17.70 -13.73 -1.71
C PRO A 368 -17.58 -14.98 -0.85
N ASN A 369 -18.69 -15.57 -0.45
CA ASN A 369 -18.74 -16.70 0.46
C ASN A 369 -19.39 -17.94 -0.18
N ASN A 370 -19.46 -17.97 -1.51
CA ASN A 370 -20.09 -19.04 -2.25
C ASN A 370 -19.35 -19.28 -3.57
N PRO A 371 -18.54 -20.36 -3.66
CA PRO A 371 -17.52 -20.54 -4.70
C PRO A 371 -18.09 -20.92 -6.07
N ASP A 372 -19.41 -20.84 -6.26
CA ASP A 372 -20.19 -21.24 -7.45
C ASP A 372 -21.50 -20.43 -7.39
N THR A 373 -21.46 -19.18 -7.87
CA THR A 373 -22.51 -18.20 -7.63
C THR A 373 -23.83 -18.59 -8.26
N ASP A 374 -23.78 -19.11 -9.49
CA ASP A 374 -24.98 -19.52 -10.20
C ASP A 374 -25.44 -20.94 -9.83
N GLY A 375 -24.57 -21.82 -9.33
CA GLY A 375 -24.89 -23.17 -8.90
C GLY A 375 -25.00 -24.16 -10.06
N ASP A 376 -24.21 -24.00 -11.12
CA ASP A 376 -24.06 -24.95 -12.22
C ASP A 376 -22.98 -26.02 -11.90
N GLY A 377 -22.04 -25.68 -11.02
CA GLY A 377 -20.98 -26.51 -10.48
C GLY A 377 -19.60 -26.41 -11.16
N LEU A 378 -19.39 -25.40 -12.00
CA LEU A 378 -18.10 -24.73 -12.16
C LEU A 378 -17.93 -23.72 -11.03
N THR A 379 -16.70 -23.45 -10.59
CA THR A 379 -16.47 -22.38 -9.60
C THR A 379 -16.34 -21.03 -10.29
N ASP A 380 -16.67 -19.92 -9.63
CA ASP A 380 -16.59 -18.58 -10.25
C ASP A 380 -15.15 -18.34 -10.75
N GLY A 381 -14.14 -18.76 -9.98
CA GLY A 381 -12.74 -18.76 -10.39
C GLY A 381 -12.40 -19.63 -11.60
N GLN A 382 -13.04 -20.78 -11.79
CA GLN A 382 -12.88 -21.59 -13.02
C GLN A 382 -13.43 -20.88 -14.24
N GLU A 383 -14.55 -20.18 -14.09
CA GLU A 383 -15.24 -19.50 -15.18
C GLU A 383 -14.50 -18.22 -15.60
N VAL A 384 -14.04 -17.44 -14.62
CA VAL A 384 -13.26 -16.21 -14.81
C VAL A 384 -11.86 -16.51 -15.36
N SER A 385 -11.17 -17.52 -14.83
CA SER A 385 -9.83 -17.91 -15.30
C SER A 385 -9.89 -18.62 -16.65
N GLY A 386 -10.94 -19.42 -16.88
CA GLY A 386 -11.22 -20.16 -18.10
C GLY A 386 -10.88 -21.65 -18.00
N ILE A 387 -11.71 -22.46 -18.66
CA ILE A 387 -11.67 -23.91 -18.65
C ILE A 387 -11.14 -24.47 -19.97
N ARG A 388 -10.32 -25.53 -19.88
CA ARG A 388 -9.79 -26.24 -21.05
C ARG A 388 -10.55 -27.54 -21.30
N ILE A 389 -11.33 -27.55 -22.37
CA ILE A 389 -12.21 -28.67 -22.76
C ILE A 389 -11.50 -29.50 -23.84
N LYS A 390 -11.25 -30.79 -23.57
CA LYS A 390 -10.58 -31.71 -24.52
C LYS A 390 -11.59 -32.45 -25.39
N GLY A 391 -11.28 -32.63 -26.67
CA GLY A 391 -12.15 -33.34 -27.61
C GLY A 391 -11.79 -33.07 -29.07
N PRO A 392 -12.28 -33.88 -30.03
CA PRO A 392 -12.04 -33.67 -31.46
C PRO A 392 -13.01 -32.63 -32.04
N PHE A 393 -12.82 -31.35 -31.73
CA PHE A 393 -13.68 -30.27 -32.23
C PHE A 393 -13.40 -29.98 -33.71
N LYS A 394 -14.35 -30.30 -34.58
CA LYS A 394 -14.31 -30.12 -36.03
C LYS A 394 -15.47 -29.22 -36.47
N ALA A 395 -15.27 -27.91 -36.32
CA ALA A 395 -16.22 -26.94 -36.85
C ALA A 395 -16.20 -26.90 -38.39
N CYS A 396 -17.33 -26.54 -39.00
CA CYS A 396 -17.50 -26.43 -40.44
C CYS A 396 -16.40 -25.57 -41.05
N ARG A 397 -15.77 -26.10 -42.11
CA ARG A 397 -14.70 -25.41 -42.87
C ARG A 397 -13.44 -25.09 -42.04
N THR A 398 -13.23 -25.76 -40.90
CA THR A 398 -12.03 -25.61 -40.07
C THR A 398 -11.24 -26.92 -39.92
N ARG A 399 -10.02 -26.86 -39.38
CA ARG A 399 -9.25 -28.06 -38.98
C ARG A 399 -9.70 -28.54 -37.60
N THR A 400 -9.60 -29.84 -37.35
CA THR A 400 -9.92 -30.43 -36.06
C THR A 400 -8.97 -29.91 -34.98
N ARG A 401 -9.52 -29.46 -33.85
CA ARG A 401 -8.77 -29.09 -32.64
C ARG A 401 -8.92 -30.18 -31.60
N GLY A 402 -7.85 -30.50 -30.88
CA GLY A 402 -7.88 -31.49 -29.78
C GLY A 402 -8.41 -30.92 -28.45
N SER A 403 -8.54 -29.60 -28.36
CA SER A 403 -9.12 -28.90 -27.21
C SER A 403 -9.53 -27.48 -27.57
N ILE A 404 -10.39 -26.90 -26.75
CA ILE A 404 -10.75 -25.48 -26.73
C ILE A 404 -10.51 -24.90 -25.34
N PHE A 405 -10.28 -23.59 -25.26
CA PHE A 405 -10.20 -22.83 -24.01
C PHE A 405 -11.35 -21.83 -24.01
N VAL A 406 -12.14 -21.82 -22.95
CA VAL A 406 -13.43 -21.11 -22.86
C VAL A 406 -13.53 -20.42 -21.52
N LYS A 407 -14.04 -19.19 -21.50
CA LYS A 407 -14.51 -18.51 -20.28
C LYS A 407 -16.03 -18.45 -20.34
N THR A 408 -16.67 -18.62 -19.20
CA THR A 408 -18.12 -18.61 -19.03
C THR A 408 -18.52 -17.47 -18.09
N ASN A 409 -19.82 -17.24 -17.96
CA ASN A 409 -20.36 -16.20 -17.10
C ASN A 409 -20.75 -16.82 -15.74
N PRO A 410 -20.06 -16.48 -14.64
CA PRO A 410 -20.32 -17.05 -13.32
C PRO A 410 -21.69 -16.72 -12.71
N LEU A 411 -22.46 -15.86 -13.39
CA LEU A 411 -23.83 -15.51 -13.00
C LEU A 411 -24.89 -16.24 -13.83
N SER A 412 -24.50 -17.13 -14.74
CA SER A 412 -25.41 -17.74 -15.71
C SER A 412 -25.06 -19.19 -16.01
N LYS A 413 -25.89 -20.10 -15.48
CA LYS A 413 -25.72 -21.56 -15.62
C LYS A 413 -25.55 -22.05 -17.06
N ASP A 414 -26.03 -21.28 -18.02
CA ASP A 414 -26.05 -21.55 -19.46
C ASP A 414 -25.61 -20.24 -20.12
N THR A 415 -24.30 -20.10 -20.37
CA THR A 415 -23.67 -18.84 -20.79
C THR A 415 -24.13 -18.42 -22.18
N ASP A 416 -24.34 -19.37 -23.09
CA ASP A 416 -24.72 -19.09 -24.47
C ASP A 416 -26.23 -19.26 -24.77
N GLY A 417 -26.99 -19.74 -23.79
CA GLY A 417 -28.45 -19.81 -23.80
C GLY A 417 -29.01 -20.93 -24.68
N ASP A 418 -28.24 -21.99 -24.93
CA ASP A 418 -28.62 -23.06 -25.85
C ASP A 418 -29.43 -24.20 -25.20
N LYS A 419 -29.65 -24.10 -23.89
CA LYS A 419 -30.34 -25.05 -22.98
C LYS A 419 -29.47 -26.21 -22.53
N ILE A 420 -28.16 -26.05 -22.50
CA ILE A 420 -27.23 -26.93 -21.82
C ILE A 420 -26.44 -26.10 -20.82
N ASN A 421 -26.33 -26.58 -19.57
CA ASN A 421 -25.52 -25.88 -18.58
C ASN A 421 -24.02 -26.01 -18.88
N ASP A 422 -23.25 -25.00 -18.50
CA ASP A 422 -21.84 -24.88 -18.85
C ASP A 422 -21.00 -26.05 -18.33
N ARG A 423 -21.22 -26.44 -17.07
CA ARG A 423 -20.61 -27.63 -16.47
C ARG A 423 -20.91 -28.89 -17.28
N VAL A 424 -22.13 -29.03 -17.79
CA VAL A 424 -22.56 -30.23 -18.52
C VAL A 424 -21.82 -30.34 -19.86
N GLU A 425 -21.60 -29.22 -20.54
CA GLU A 425 -20.85 -29.15 -21.79
C GLU A 425 -19.36 -29.40 -21.57
N ALA A 426 -18.78 -28.71 -20.58
CA ALA A 426 -17.37 -28.83 -20.22
C ALA A 426 -17.00 -30.24 -19.73
N LYS A 427 -17.80 -30.79 -18.81
CA LYS A 427 -17.64 -32.17 -18.33
C LYS A 427 -17.95 -33.15 -19.46
N GLY A 428 -18.96 -32.87 -20.26
CA GLY A 428 -19.42 -33.67 -21.38
C GLY A 428 -20.52 -34.65 -21.00
N TYR A 429 -21.42 -34.89 -21.95
CA TYR A 429 -22.61 -35.72 -21.81
C TYR A 429 -22.66 -36.82 -22.89
N ARG A 430 -23.58 -37.78 -22.75
CA ARG A 430 -23.71 -38.91 -23.68
C ARG A 430 -24.90 -38.74 -24.63
N ILE A 431 -24.63 -38.86 -25.93
CA ILE A 431 -25.66 -38.97 -26.97
C ILE A 431 -25.75 -40.44 -27.41
N LYS A 432 -26.88 -41.08 -27.09
CA LYS A 432 -27.20 -42.46 -27.49
C LYS A 432 -27.83 -42.50 -28.89
N GLN A 433 -27.06 -42.11 -29.91
CA GLN A 433 -27.46 -42.15 -31.30
C GLN A 433 -26.53 -43.06 -32.11
N ARG A 434 -27.12 -43.96 -32.90
CA ARG A 434 -26.40 -44.78 -33.88
C ARG A 434 -26.44 -44.09 -35.24
N VAL A 435 -25.28 -44.02 -35.90
CA VAL A 435 -25.01 -43.29 -37.14
C VAL A 435 -24.39 -44.23 -38.15
N VAL A 436 -24.83 -44.22 -39.40
CA VAL A 436 -24.28 -44.98 -40.52
C VAL A 436 -23.23 -44.13 -41.22
N VAL A 437 -21.95 -44.42 -40.99
CA VAL A 437 -20.80 -43.60 -41.44
C VAL A 437 -20.06 -44.16 -42.65
N LYS A 438 -20.50 -45.29 -43.20
CA LYS A 438 -19.92 -45.86 -44.43
C LYS A 438 -21.01 -46.40 -45.33
N ARG A 439 -20.76 -46.31 -46.65
CA ARG A 439 -21.70 -46.83 -47.68
C ARG A 439 -21.96 -48.33 -47.59
N ASN A 440 -21.05 -49.08 -46.97
CA ASN A 440 -21.18 -50.51 -46.68
C ASN A 440 -22.06 -50.84 -45.45
N GLY A 441 -22.68 -49.83 -44.83
CA GLY A 441 -23.59 -50.01 -43.70
C GLY A 441 -22.92 -50.01 -42.33
N LYS A 442 -21.62 -49.76 -42.22
CA LYS A 442 -20.93 -49.66 -40.91
C LYS A 442 -21.56 -48.56 -40.06
N THR A 443 -21.98 -48.92 -38.84
CA THR A 443 -22.53 -47.98 -37.86
C THR A 443 -21.56 -47.67 -36.72
N VAL A 444 -21.63 -46.46 -36.19
CA VAL A 444 -20.95 -46.03 -34.96
C VAL A 444 -21.95 -45.35 -34.02
N ASN A 445 -21.65 -45.32 -32.73
CA ASN A 445 -22.43 -44.52 -31.77
C ASN A 445 -21.70 -43.21 -31.50
N ILE A 446 -22.41 -42.09 -31.44
CA ILE A 446 -21.82 -40.78 -31.13
C ILE A 446 -21.10 -40.83 -29.78
N GLY A 447 -21.74 -41.38 -28.74
CA GLY A 447 -21.07 -41.67 -27.47
C GLY A 447 -20.98 -40.42 -26.58
N ARG A 448 -19.80 -40.15 -26.01
CA ARG A 448 -19.57 -39.02 -25.12
C ARG A 448 -19.09 -37.82 -25.92
N VAL A 449 -19.80 -36.70 -25.80
CA VAL A 449 -19.50 -35.43 -26.47
C VAL A 449 -19.30 -34.33 -25.43
N ARG A 450 -18.70 -33.24 -25.87
CA ARG A 450 -18.53 -31.98 -25.16
C ARG A 450 -18.82 -30.86 -26.15
N SER A 451 -19.25 -29.71 -25.66
CA SER A 451 -19.49 -28.52 -26.47
C SER A 451 -18.78 -27.33 -25.85
N ASN A 452 -18.89 -26.17 -26.48
CA ASN A 452 -18.32 -24.91 -26.05
C ASN A 452 -19.41 -24.09 -25.36
N PRO A 453 -19.40 -23.96 -24.02
CA PRO A 453 -20.46 -23.26 -23.32
C PRO A 453 -20.65 -21.77 -23.61
N ALA A 454 -19.67 -21.16 -24.26
CA ALA A 454 -19.76 -19.76 -24.66
C ALA A 454 -20.26 -19.60 -26.10
N LYS A 455 -20.71 -20.69 -26.76
CA LYS A 455 -21.13 -20.70 -28.16
C LYS A 455 -22.21 -21.75 -28.40
N ALA A 456 -23.43 -21.25 -28.55
CA ALA A 456 -24.61 -22.10 -28.73
C ALA A 456 -24.52 -23.08 -29.91
N ASP A 457 -23.65 -22.85 -30.89
CA ASP A 457 -23.38 -23.74 -32.02
C ASP A 457 -21.85 -23.96 -32.08
N THR A 458 -21.39 -25.05 -31.45
CA THR A 458 -19.96 -25.32 -31.25
C THR A 458 -19.23 -25.59 -32.56
N ASP A 459 -19.86 -26.33 -33.47
CA ASP A 459 -19.25 -26.75 -34.73
C ASP A 459 -19.72 -25.94 -35.95
N ARG A 460 -20.59 -24.95 -35.76
CA ARG A 460 -21.00 -23.94 -36.74
C ARG A 460 -21.76 -24.52 -37.92
N ASP A 461 -22.58 -25.52 -37.67
CA ASP A 461 -23.36 -26.21 -38.69
C ASP A 461 -24.80 -25.68 -38.85
N LYS A 462 -25.19 -24.73 -37.97
CA LYS A 462 -26.50 -24.07 -37.82
C LYS A 462 -27.52 -24.81 -36.97
N LEU A 463 -27.11 -25.83 -36.22
CA LEU A 463 -27.86 -26.38 -35.10
C LEU A 463 -27.20 -25.92 -33.81
N THR A 464 -28.00 -25.62 -32.79
CA THR A 464 -27.42 -25.39 -31.47
C THR A 464 -27.03 -26.73 -30.83
N ASP A 465 -26.06 -26.75 -29.93
CA ASP A 465 -25.62 -28.00 -29.28
C ASP A 465 -26.79 -28.68 -28.53
N GLY A 466 -27.70 -27.86 -27.98
CA GLY A 466 -29.00 -28.25 -27.44
C GLY A 466 -30.00 -28.78 -28.48
N ASP A 467 -30.04 -28.24 -29.71
CA ASP A 467 -30.82 -28.77 -30.83
C ASP A 467 -30.37 -30.19 -31.17
N GLU A 468 -29.05 -30.41 -31.23
CA GLU A 468 -28.44 -31.68 -31.58
C GLU A 468 -28.58 -32.72 -30.48
N ARG A 469 -28.35 -32.33 -29.22
CA ARG A 469 -28.54 -33.19 -28.04
C ARG A 469 -29.96 -33.73 -27.94
N THR A 470 -30.94 -32.92 -28.33
CA THR A 470 -32.37 -33.27 -28.23
C THR A 470 -32.98 -33.78 -29.54
N GLY A 471 -32.32 -33.54 -30.68
CA GLY A 471 -32.84 -33.78 -32.02
C GLY A 471 -34.10 -32.97 -32.34
N ARG A 472 -34.40 -31.89 -31.59
CA ARG A 472 -35.72 -31.21 -31.64
C ARG A 472 -36.03 -30.58 -33.01
N ARG A 473 -34.98 -30.25 -33.78
CA ARG A 473 -35.11 -29.72 -35.15
C ARG A 473 -35.39 -30.80 -36.19
N ASN A 474 -34.95 -32.05 -35.95
CA ASN A 474 -35.11 -33.15 -36.89
C ASN A 474 -36.43 -33.92 -36.69
N LYS A 475 -37.57 -33.23 -36.83
CA LYS A 475 -38.89 -33.85 -36.60
C LYS A 475 -39.22 -34.96 -37.61
N LYS A 476 -38.81 -34.79 -38.87
CA LYS A 476 -39.07 -35.74 -39.96
C LYS A 476 -38.44 -37.11 -39.68
N TRP A 477 -37.21 -37.12 -39.17
CA TRP A 477 -36.49 -38.35 -38.86
C TRP A 477 -36.50 -38.66 -37.37
N LYS A 478 -37.69 -38.63 -36.75
CA LYS A 478 -37.93 -39.09 -35.36
C LYS A 478 -36.96 -38.48 -34.33
N ARG A 479 -36.61 -37.20 -34.50
CA ARG A 479 -35.71 -36.44 -33.62
C ARG A 479 -34.34 -37.10 -33.45
N ARG A 480 -33.80 -37.64 -34.55
CA ARG A 480 -32.41 -38.09 -34.60
C ARG A 480 -31.48 -36.96 -34.19
N LYS A 481 -30.47 -37.35 -33.41
CA LYS A 481 -29.50 -36.47 -32.77
C LYS A 481 -28.21 -36.46 -33.58
N THR A 482 -27.46 -35.38 -33.46
CA THR A 482 -26.17 -35.17 -34.13
C THR A 482 -25.12 -34.80 -33.09
N SER A 483 -23.89 -34.57 -33.52
CA SER A 483 -22.75 -34.37 -32.63
C SER A 483 -22.31 -32.90 -32.64
N PRO A 484 -22.38 -32.17 -31.52
CA PRO A 484 -21.95 -30.76 -31.42
C PRO A 484 -20.47 -30.50 -31.62
N MET A 485 -19.68 -31.57 -31.68
CA MET A 485 -18.26 -31.50 -31.92
C MET A 485 -17.92 -31.58 -33.40
N LEU A 486 -18.86 -32.00 -34.25
CA LEU A 486 -18.60 -32.49 -35.60
C LEU A 486 -19.66 -31.95 -36.56
N CYS A 487 -19.28 -30.97 -37.36
CA CYS A 487 -20.16 -30.33 -38.36
C CYS A 487 -20.92 -31.30 -39.28
N ASP A 488 -20.42 -32.52 -39.47
CA ASP A 488 -21.00 -33.58 -40.29
C ASP A 488 -20.85 -34.90 -39.52
N THR A 489 -21.93 -35.32 -38.85
CA THR A 489 -21.96 -36.47 -37.94
C THR A 489 -21.81 -37.78 -38.67
N ASP A 490 -22.37 -37.89 -39.87
CA ASP A 490 -22.38 -39.14 -40.65
C ASP A 490 -21.26 -39.22 -41.72
N THR A 491 -20.48 -38.15 -41.85
CA THR A 491 -19.34 -38.00 -42.77
C THR A 491 -19.74 -38.05 -44.25
N GLY A 492 -20.98 -37.69 -44.58
CA GLY A 492 -21.55 -37.70 -45.93
C GLY A 492 -21.16 -36.50 -46.80
N GLY A 493 -20.47 -35.52 -46.24
CA GLY A 493 -20.02 -34.31 -46.93
C GLY A 493 -21.03 -33.16 -46.87
N THR A 494 -22.15 -33.34 -46.18
CA THR A 494 -23.14 -32.29 -45.89
C THR A 494 -23.17 -32.05 -44.39
N SER A 495 -23.31 -30.80 -43.96
CA SER A 495 -23.39 -30.51 -42.53
C SER A 495 -24.74 -30.92 -41.96
N ASP A 496 -24.79 -31.33 -40.69
CA ASP A 496 -26.02 -31.86 -40.09
C ASP A 496 -27.15 -30.82 -40.12
N GLY A 497 -26.86 -29.57 -39.80
CA GLY A 497 -27.82 -28.46 -39.87
C GLY A 497 -28.32 -28.16 -41.29
N ARG A 498 -27.52 -28.42 -42.33
CA ARG A 498 -27.99 -28.32 -43.72
C ARG A 498 -28.94 -29.47 -44.03
N GLU A 499 -28.62 -30.70 -43.65
CA GLU A 499 -29.50 -31.85 -43.85
C GLU A 499 -30.84 -31.68 -43.12
N VAL A 500 -30.80 -31.27 -41.85
CA VAL A 500 -32.02 -31.03 -41.06
C VAL A 500 -32.87 -29.91 -41.69
N ARG A 501 -32.24 -28.84 -42.20
CA ARG A 501 -32.95 -27.76 -42.90
C ARG A 501 -33.67 -28.24 -44.17
N PHE A 502 -33.06 -29.14 -44.93
CA PHE A 502 -33.64 -29.69 -46.17
C PHE A 502 -34.46 -30.97 -45.95
N GLY A 503 -34.55 -31.46 -44.70
CA GLY A 503 -35.36 -32.63 -44.33
C GLY A 503 -34.71 -33.98 -44.65
N SER A 504 -33.39 -34.03 -44.71
CA SER A 504 -32.58 -35.24 -44.87
C SER A 504 -32.22 -35.83 -43.50
N ASP A 505 -31.83 -37.11 -43.45
CA ASP A 505 -31.41 -37.84 -42.24
C ASP A 505 -29.89 -37.63 -41.98
N PRO A 506 -29.50 -36.77 -41.01
CA PRO A 506 -28.11 -36.43 -40.72
C PRO A 506 -27.34 -37.55 -40.00
N THR A 507 -27.89 -38.75 -39.93
CA THR A 507 -27.25 -39.90 -39.29
C THR A 507 -26.93 -41.01 -40.28
N ARG A 508 -26.98 -40.73 -41.57
CA ARG A 508 -26.85 -41.73 -42.62
C ARG A 508 -26.16 -41.13 -43.84
N ILE A 509 -24.90 -41.50 -44.05
CA ILE A 509 -24.01 -41.04 -45.14
C ILE A 509 -24.57 -41.05 -46.59
N LYS A 510 -25.68 -41.75 -46.86
CA LYS A 510 -26.34 -41.77 -48.18
C LYS A 510 -27.46 -40.74 -48.31
N SER A 511 -27.95 -40.23 -47.19
CA SER A 511 -28.94 -39.17 -47.13
C SER A 511 -28.24 -37.85 -47.47
N GLY A 512 -28.90 -37.02 -48.28
CA GLY A 512 -28.40 -35.69 -48.61
C GLY A 512 -29.56 -34.78 -49.04
N PRO A 513 -29.34 -33.47 -49.15
CA PRO A 513 -30.38 -32.50 -49.54
C PRO A 513 -31.01 -32.80 -50.91
N ASP A 514 -30.25 -33.47 -51.78
CA ASP A 514 -30.65 -33.83 -53.14
C ASP A 514 -31.22 -35.26 -53.24
N ASP A 515 -31.23 -36.04 -52.15
CA ASP A 515 -31.80 -37.39 -52.12
C ASP A 515 -33.20 -37.36 -51.48
N THR A 516 -34.21 -37.08 -52.31
CA THR A 516 -35.62 -36.99 -51.87
C THR A 516 -36.28 -38.36 -51.67
N ARG A 517 -35.54 -39.47 -51.71
CA ARG A 517 -36.11 -40.82 -51.48
C ARG A 517 -35.92 -41.20 -50.02
N GLY A 518 -37.04 -41.14 -49.28
CA GLY A 518 -37.13 -41.54 -47.88
C GLY A 518 -36.83 -43.00 -47.62
#